data_AF-A0A964YZR5-F1
#
_entry.id   AF-A0A964YZR5-F1
#
_cell.length_a   1.000
_cell.length_b   1.000
_cell.length_c   1.000
_cell.angle_alpha   90.00
_cell.angle_beta   90.00
_cell.angle_gamma   90.00
#
_symmetry.space_group_name_H-M   'P 1'
#
loop_
_entity.id
_entity.type
_entity.pdbx_description
1 polymer ?
#
loop_
_entity_poly.entity_id
_entity_poly.type
_entity_poly.pdbx_seq_one_letter_code
_entity_poly.pdbx_strand_id
1 'polypeptide(L)' 'MSEIPNIVIPENLKPKDLRFGSGPSKIRATQLAALVASNPGYLGTSHRQKTVRDVVKSL' A
#
# COMPACT_ATOMS: atom_id res chain seq x y z
N MET A 1 11.37 12.15 -40.19
CA MET A 1 11.39 11.94 -38.73
C MET A 1 10.37 12.90 -38.15
N SER A 2 9.24 12.40 -37.66
CA SER A 2 8.17 13.26 -37.14
C SER A 2 8.53 13.78 -35.76
N GLU A 3 8.33 15.08 -35.54
CA GLU A 3 8.48 15.74 -34.25
C GLU A 3 7.43 15.20 -33.25
N ILE A 4 7.88 14.80 -32.06
CA ILE A 4 6.98 14.40 -30.97
C ILE A 4 6.63 15.66 -30.19
N PRO A 5 5.36 16.11 -30.18
CA PRO A 5 4.96 17.28 -29.41
C PRO A 5 5.14 17.00 -27.91
N ASN A 6 5.69 17.96 -27.18
CA ASN A 6 5.84 17.89 -25.73
C ASN A 6 4.46 18.07 -25.06
N ILE A 7 3.87 16.99 -24.56
CA ILE A 7 2.58 17.01 -23.85
C ILE A 7 2.84 16.98 -22.35
N VAL A 8 2.49 18.06 -21.66
CA VAL A 8 2.63 18.19 -20.21
C VAL A 8 1.26 18.16 -19.55
N ILE A 9 1.08 17.30 -18.55
CA ILE A 9 -0.15 17.25 -17.74
C ILE A 9 -0.17 18.46 -16.79
N PRO A 10 -1.19 19.33 -16.85
CA PRO A 10 -1.36 20.43 -15.90
C PRO A 10 -1.33 19.95 -14.45
N GLU A 11 -0.65 20.69 -13.57
CA GLU A 11 -0.45 20.28 -12.16
C GLU A 11 -1.75 20.01 -11.40
N ASN A 12 -2.78 20.82 -11.66
CA ASN A 12 -4.09 20.68 -11.04
C ASN A 12 -4.86 19.41 -11.49
N LEU A 13 -4.42 18.76 -12.57
CA LEU A 13 -4.99 17.51 -13.07
C LEU A 13 -4.21 16.28 -12.61
N LYS A 14 -3.02 16.46 -12.02
CA LYS A 14 -2.25 15.33 -11.50
C LYS A 14 -2.95 14.74 -10.28
N PRO A 15 -3.02 13.41 -10.17
CA PRO A 15 -3.54 12.78 -8.97
C PRO A 15 -2.58 13.03 -7.81
N LYS A 16 -3.13 13.09 -6.59
CA LYS A 16 -2.34 13.27 -5.35
C LYS A 16 -1.31 12.15 -5.13
N ASP A 17 -1.48 11.00 -5.77
CA ASP A 17 -0.61 9.84 -5.66
C ASP A 17 -0.57 9.10 -7.00
N LEU A 18 0.63 8.76 -7.46
CA LEU A 18 0.88 8.20 -8.79
C LEU A 18 0.97 6.67 -8.79
N ARG A 19 0.74 6.00 -7.65
CA ARG A 19 0.90 4.54 -7.50
C ARG A 19 -0.32 3.75 -7.99
N PHE A 20 -0.49 3.66 -9.31
CA PHE A 20 -1.58 2.92 -9.99
C PHE A 20 -1.24 1.48 -10.41
N GLY A 21 -0.12 0.92 -9.95
CA GLY A 21 0.31 -0.42 -10.35
C GLY A 21 -0.69 -1.52 -9.97
N SER A 22 -0.74 -2.61 -10.75
CA SER A 22 -1.58 -3.80 -10.47
C SER A 22 -0.97 -4.75 -9.44
N GLY A 23 0.17 -4.39 -8.84
CA GLY A 23 0.89 -5.22 -7.87
C GLY A 23 2.41 -5.07 -8.02
N PRO A 24 3.13 -4.50 -7.04
CA PRO A 24 2.60 -3.80 -5.85
C PRO A 24 1.86 -2.50 -6.22
N SER A 25 0.98 -2.06 -5.32
CA SER A 25 0.08 -0.91 -5.52
C SER A 25 0.02 -0.02 -4.27
N LYS A 26 -0.71 1.11 -4.34
CA LYS A 26 -0.85 2.05 -3.23
C LYS A 26 -1.47 1.41 -1.99
N ILE A 27 -0.75 1.48 -0.86
CA ILE A 27 -1.31 1.32 0.49
C ILE A 27 -1.55 2.71 1.10
N ARG A 28 -2.71 2.91 1.72
CA ARG A 28 -3.07 4.16 2.42
C ARG A 28 -2.26 4.31 3.72
N ALA A 29 -1.84 5.52 4.05
CA ALA A 29 -1.05 5.78 5.28
C ALA A 29 -1.78 5.35 6.56
N THR A 30 -3.10 5.55 6.62
CA THR A 30 -3.93 5.14 7.77
C THR A 30 -3.95 3.63 7.98
N GLN A 31 -3.87 2.85 6.90
CA GLN A 31 -3.83 1.38 6.98
C GLN A 31 -2.49 0.89 7.53
N LEU A 32 -1.39 1.54 7.14
CA LEU A 32 -0.07 1.28 7.73
C LEU A 32 -0.04 1.69 9.21
N ALA A 33 -0.63 2.83 9.56
CA ALA A 33 -0.71 3.28 10.96
C ALA A 33 -1.52 2.33 11.83
N ALA A 34 -2.65 1.79 11.33
CA ALA A 34 -3.44 0.79 12.04
C ALA A 34 -2.65 -0.51 12.29
N LEU A 35 -1.84 -0.94 11.32
CA LEU A 35 -0.96 -2.10 11.50
C LEU A 35 0.06 -1.85 12.62
N VAL A 36 0.70 -0.68 12.65
CA VAL A 36 1.64 -0.32 13.72
C VAL A 36 0.95 -0.25 15.08
N ALA A 37 -0.25 0.35 15.14
CA ALA A 37 -1.05 0.45 16.36
C ALA A 37 -1.49 -0.91 16.94
N SER A 38 -1.49 -1.98 16.14
CA SER A 38 -1.81 -3.34 16.60
C SER A 38 -0.65 -4.06 17.32
N ASN A 39 0.53 -3.45 17.43
CA ASN A 39 1.69 -4.00 18.13
C ASN A 39 1.48 -4.00 19.67
N PRO A 40 1.89 -5.05 20.41
CA PRO A 40 2.68 -6.23 20.02
C PRO A 40 1.86 -7.44 19.55
N GLY A 41 0.62 -7.27 19.06
CA GLY A 41 -0.26 -8.39 18.71
C GLY A 41 0.20 -9.26 17.53
N TYR A 42 0.83 -8.65 16.52
CA TYR A 42 1.27 -9.33 15.30
C TYR A 42 2.77 -9.16 15.04
N LEU A 43 3.22 -7.90 14.93
CA LEU A 43 4.59 -7.59 14.56
C LEU A 43 5.57 -8.10 15.64
N GLY A 44 6.64 -8.79 15.22
CA GLY A 44 7.65 -9.32 16.13
C GLY A 44 7.22 -10.54 16.96
N THR A 45 6.01 -11.06 16.76
CA THR A 45 5.52 -12.27 17.45
C THR A 45 5.82 -13.55 16.68
N SER A 46 5.72 -14.70 17.36
CA SER A 46 5.86 -16.00 16.68
C SER A 46 4.65 -16.27 15.80
N HIS A 47 4.90 -16.66 14.54
CA HIS A 47 3.87 -17.09 13.59
C HIS A 47 3.02 -18.27 14.09
N ARG A 48 3.48 -19.01 15.11
CA ARG A 48 2.74 -20.13 15.73
C ARG A 48 1.73 -19.69 16.79
N GLN A 49 1.78 -18.42 17.22
CA GLN A 49 0.84 -17.89 18.20
C GLN A 49 -0.57 -17.76 17.61
N LYS A 50 -1.56 -17.85 18.50
CA LYS A 50 -2.97 -17.84 18.13
C LYS A 50 -3.35 -16.63 17.27
N THR A 51 -2.86 -15.44 17.60
CA THR A 51 -3.15 -14.18 16.88
C THR A 51 -2.82 -14.27 15.40
N VAL A 52 -1.61 -14.73 15.05
CA VAL A 52 -1.16 -14.86 13.65
C VAL A 52 -1.86 -16.04 12.96
N ARG A 53 -2.00 -17.19 13.64
CA ARG A 53 -2.67 -18.37 13.04
C ARG A 53 -4.14 -18.10 12.70
N ASP A 54 -4.86 -17.37 13.55
CA ASP A 54 -6.27 -17.07 13.30
C ASP A 54 -6.45 -16.21 12.04
N VAL A 55 -5.54 -15.27 11.80
CA VAL A 55 -5.53 -14.48 10.55
C VAL A 55 -5.29 -15.37 9.35
N VAL A 56 -4.25 -16.23 9.37
CA VAL A 56 -3.96 -17.14 8.25
C VAL A 56 -5.11 -18.10 7.98
N LYS A 57 -5.78 -18.58 9.03
CA LYS A 57 -6.97 -19.44 8.91
C LYS A 57 -8.18 -18.73 8.28
N SER A 58 -8.23 -17.40 8.37
CA SER A 58 -9.34 -16.59 7.85
C SER A 58 -9.21 -16.20 6.37
N LEU A 59 -8.06 -16.46 5.77
CA LEU A 59 -7.76 -16.23 4.35
C LEU A 59 -8.17 -17.45 3.51
#